data_AF-A0A8X7R8A1-F1
#
_entry.id   AF-A0A8X7R8A1-F1
#
_cell.length_a   1.000
_cell.length_b   1.000
_cell.length_c   1.000
_cell.angle_alpha   90.00
_cell.angle_beta   90.00
_cell.angle_gamma   90.00
#
_symmetry.space_group_name_H-M   'P 1'
#
loop_
_entity.id
_entity.type
_entity.pdbx_description
1 polymer ?
#
loop_
_entity_poly.entity_id
_entity_poly.type
_entity_poly.pdbx_seq_one_letter_code
_entity_poly.pdbx_strand_id
1 'polypeptide(L)' 'MDEDDCRILHQVYGDEADDGMPSTCYYGSDAVVATSYTRKDPGRLYLTCENVNDGDCHIWKWWDVAVTEELETLRLSLGW' A
#
# COMPACT_ATOMS: atom_id res chain seq x y z
N MET A 1 -15.09 4.71 -4.89
CA MET A 1 -14.40 3.42 -4.84
C MET A 1 -14.06 3.16 -3.38
N ASP A 2 -14.43 2.00 -2.86
CA ASP A 2 -14.23 1.69 -1.44
C ASP A 2 -12.82 1.10 -1.20
N GLU A 3 -12.34 1.12 0.04
CA GLU A 3 -11.05 0.52 0.44
C GLU A 3 -10.93 -0.94 -0.05
N ASP A 4 -12.03 -1.69 0.02
CA ASP A 4 -12.09 -3.07 -0.43
C ASP A 4 -11.93 -3.22 -1.95
N ASP A 5 -12.45 -2.26 -2.73
CA ASP A 5 -12.30 -2.24 -4.19
C ASP A 5 -10.84 -1.90 -4.57
N CYS A 6 -10.26 -0.90 -3.90
CA CYS A 6 -8.86 -0.51 -3.99
C CYS A 6 -7.92 -1.70 -3.73
N ARG A 7 -8.19 -2.44 -2.65
CA ARG A 7 -7.46 -3.66 -2.31
C ARG A 7 -7.53 -4.68 -3.43
N ILE A 8 -8.73 -4.95 -3.94
CA ILE A 8 -8.93 -5.96 -4.99
C ILE A 8 -8.21 -5.55 -6.27
N LEU A 9 -8.24 -4.26 -6.64
CA LEU A 9 -7.52 -3.76 -7.81
C LEU A 9 -6.01 -3.96 -7.68
N HIS A 10 -5.38 -3.54 -6.58
CA HIS A 10 -3.94 -3.72 -6.40
C HIS A 10 -3.53 -5.19 -6.21
N GLN A 11 -4.39 -6.04 -5.64
CA GLN A 11 -4.11 -7.47 -5.51
C GLN A 11 -4.18 -8.21 -6.87
N VAL A 12 -5.03 -7.75 -7.79
CA VAL A 12 -5.25 -8.41 -9.10
C VAL A 12 -4.38 -7.81 -10.21
N TYR A 13 -4.08 -6.51 -10.13
CA TYR A 13 -3.42 -5.74 -11.19
C TYR A 13 -2.12 -5.05 -10.76
N GLY A 14 -1.68 -5.19 -9.50
CA GLY A 14 -0.38 -4.67 -9.06
C GLY A 14 0.77 -5.44 -9.72
N ASP A 15 1.68 -4.73 -10.38
CA ASP A 15 2.90 -5.28 -10.99
C ASP A 15 3.99 -5.53 -9.93
N GLU A 16 5.01 -6.35 -10.26
CA GLU A 16 6.25 -6.53 -9.47
C GLU A 16 6.98 -5.20 -9.16
N ALA A 17 6.60 -4.10 -9.82
CA ALA A 17 7.08 -2.74 -9.55
C ALA A 17 6.52 -2.13 -8.24
N ASP A 18 5.53 -2.77 -7.61
CA ASP A 18 4.99 -2.41 -6.29
C ASP A 18 5.71 -3.12 -5.12
N ASP A 19 6.79 -3.87 -5.37
CA ASP A 19 7.59 -4.52 -4.32
C ASP A 19 8.26 -3.48 -3.40
N GLY A 20 8.14 -3.68 -2.09
CA GLY A 20 8.64 -2.78 -1.05
C GLY A 20 7.63 -1.74 -0.56
N MET A 21 8.14 -0.67 0.05
CA MET A 21 7.37 0.41 0.63
C MET A 21 7.18 1.52 -0.41
N PRO A 22 5.96 1.69 -0.96
CA PRO A 22 5.72 2.74 -1.92
C PRO A 22 5.87 4.10 -1.24
N SER A 23 6.76 4.93 -1.78
CA SER A 23 7.09 6.25 -1.25
C SER A 23 6.31 7.37 -1.95
N THR A 24 5.92 7.15 -3.21
CA THR A 24 5.21 8.12 -4.02
C THR A 24 4.05 7.48 -4.77
N CYS A 25 2.92 8.18 -4.77
CA CYS A 25 1.76 7.93 -5.63
C CYS A 25 2.13 8.05 -7.12
N TYR A 26 1.37 7.41 -8.02
CA TYR A 26 1.53 7.55 -9.48
C TYR A 26 1.50 9.02 -9.95
N TYR A 27 0.78 9.89 -9.24
CA TYR A 27 0.72 11.33 -9.50
C TYR A 27 1.89 12.15 -8.92
N GLY A 28 2.86 11.50 -8.28
CA GLY A 28 4.02 12.14 -7.66
C GLY A 28 3.75 12.76 -6.28
N SER A 29 2.57 12.52 -5.69
CA SER A 29 2.28 12.89 -4.30
C SER A 29 2.88 11.87 -3.32
N ASP A 30 3.15 12.28 -2.08
CA ASP A 30 3.69 11.38 -1.06
C ASP A 30 2.68 10.30 -0.65
N ALA A 31 3.18 9.09 -0.37
CA ALA A 31 2.40 8.04 0.24
C ALA A 31 2.11 8.38 1.71
N VAL A 32 0.87 8.18 2.15
CA VAL A 32 0.41 8.42 3.52
C VAL A 32 -0.11 7.13 4.14
N VAL A 33 0.05 7.00 5.46
CA VAL A 33 -0.50 5.87 6.21
C VAL A 33 -1.89 6.23 6.72
N ALA A 34 -2.88 5.41 6.39
CA ALA A 34 -4.25 5.50 6.86
C ALA A 34 -4.61 4.29 7.73
N THR A 35 -5.67 4.45 8.54
CA THR A 35 -6.23 3.39 9.37
C THR A 35 -7.50 2.85 8.71
N SER A 36 -7.58 1.54 8.54
CA SER A 36 -8.78 0.85 8.06
C SER A 36 -9.85 0.89 9.15
N TYR A 37 -11.03 1.35 8.76
CA TYR A 37 -12.23 1.34 9.59
C TYR A 37 -13.25 0.31 9.09
N THR A 38 -12.84 -0.57 8.18
CA THR A 38 -13.68 -1.65 7.69
C THR A 38 -14.01 -2.63 8.82
N ARG A 39 -15.13 -3.34 8.70
CA ARG A 39 -15.48 -4.40 9.66
C ARG A 39 -14.53 -5.60 9.57
N LYS A 40 -13.89 -5.79 8.41
CA LYS A 40 -13.04 -6.95 8.13
C LYS A 40 -11.65 -6.78 8.71
N ASP A 41 -11.08 -5.59 8.60
CA ASP A 41 -9.70 -5.29 8.99
C ASP A 41 -9.63 -4.08 9.95
N PRO A 42 -10.42 -4.03 11.05
CA PRO A 42 -10.53 -2.84 11.88
C PRO A 42 -9.21 -2.47 12.55
N GLY A 43 -8.77 -1.23 12.37
CA GLY A 43 -7.54 -0.69 12.95
C GLY A 43 -6.26 -1.08 12.18
N ARG A 44 -6.37 -1.87 11.11
CA ARG A 44 -5.21 -2.23 10.30
C ARG A 44 -4.73 -1.01 9.50
N LEU A 45 -3.42 -0.85 9.36
CA LEU A 45 -2.83 0.28 8.66
C LEU A 45 -2.58 -0.05 7.19
N TYR A 46 -2.85 0.89 6.31
CA TYR A 46 -2.56 0.77 4.87
C TYR A 46 -1.96 2.08 4.33
N LEU A 47 -1.18 1.95 3.27
CA LEU A 47 -0.61 3.05 2.50
C LEU A 47 -1.60 3.49 1.44
N THR A 48 -1.77 4.80 1.30
CA THR A 48 -2.63 5.43 0.31
C THR A 48 -2.10 6.82 -0.07
N CYS A 49 -2.87 7.59 -0.82
CA CYS A 49 -2.55 8.95 -1.27
C CYS A 49 -3.57 9.94 -0.68
N GLU A 50 -3.16 11.17 -0.41
CA GLU A 50 -4.05 12.24 0.08
C GLU A 50 -5.22 12.54 -0.89
N ASN A 51 -5.03 12.27 -2.18
CA ASN A 51 -6.02 12.49 -3.23
C ASN A 51 -7.07 11.36 -3.37
N VAL A 52 -7.23 10.49 -2.38
CA VAL A 52 -8.20 9.37 -2.35
C VAL A 52 -9.65 9.73 -2.76
N ASN A 53 -10.01 11.01 -2.76
CA ASN A 53 -11.34 11.53 -3.10
C ASN A 53 -11.55 11.83 -4.59
N ASP A 54 -10.56 11.69 -5.47
CA ASP A 54 -10.74 11.86 -6.92
C ASP A 54 -11.45 10.67 -7.59
N GLY A 55 -11.69 9.61 -6.82
CA GLY A 55 -12.48 8.46 -7.24
C GLY A 55 -11.64 7.32 -7.78
N ASP A 56 -10.32 7.47 -7.87
CA ASP A 56 -9.37 6.46 -8.35
C ASP A 56 -8.42 5.97 -7.24
N CYS A 57 -7.91 4.75 -7.40
CA CYS A 57 -6.98 4.12 -6.47
C CYS A 57 -5.58 4.22 -7.04
N HIS A 58 -4.82 5.22 -6.60
CA HIS A 58 -3.51 5.52 -7.19
C HIS A 58 -2.35 4.76 -6.55
N ILE A 59 -2.55 4.33 -5.32
CA ILE A 59 -1.59 3.61 -4.50
C ILE A 59 -2.38 2.98 -3.37
N TRP A 60 -2.20 1.69 -3.17
CA TRP A 60 -2.79 0.98 -2.05
C TRP A 60 -1.93 -0.21 -1.67
N LYS A 61 -1.55 -0.32 -0.41
CA LYS A 61 -0.84 -1.50 0.12
C LYS A 61 -1.03 -1.62 1.61
N TRP A 62 -1.13 -2.84 2.13
CA TRP A 62 -1.11 -3.04 3.57
C TRP A 62 0.26 -2.64 4.15
N TRP A 63 0.25 -1.84 5.22
CA TRP A 63 1.49 -1.33 5.81
C TRP A 63 2.37 -2.45 6.35
N ASP A 64 1.78 -3.47 6.96
CA ASP A 64 2.51 -4.63 7.48
C ASP A 64 3.16 -5.46 6.36
N VAL A 65 2.51 -5.54 5.19
CA VAL A 65 3.06 -6.21 4.01
C VAL A 65 4.25 -5.41 3.47
N ALA A 66 4.08 -4.10 3.26
CA ALA A 66 5.14 -3.20 2.81
C ALA A 66 6.39 -3.26 3.71
N VAL A 67 6.21 -3.20 5.03
CA VAL A 67 7.32 -3.29 6.00
C VAL A 67 7.99 -4.65 5.95
N THR A 68 7.22 -5.73 5.81
CA THR A 68 7.79 -7.09 5.78
C THR A 68 8.68 -7.26 4.54
N GLU A 69 8.23 -6.80 3.37
CA GLU A 69 9.02 -6.87 2.13
C GLU A 69 10.29 -6.03 2.19
N GLU A 70 10.24 -4.82 2.77
CA GLU A 70 11.44 -4.00 3.01
C GLU A 70 12.43 -4.69 3.96
N LEU A 71 11.93 -5.28 5.05
CA LEU A 71 12.78 -6.02 5.98
C LEU A 71 13.39 -7.27 5.34
N GLU A 72 12.66 -7.98 4.49
CA GLU A 72 13.16 -9.12 3.72
C GLU A 72 14.22 -8.67 2.71
N THR A 73 14.00 -7.55 2.04
CA THR A 73 14.96 -6.94 1.11
C THR A 73 16.25 -6.54 1.85
N LEU A 74 16.12 -5.90 3.01
CA LEU A 74 17.26 -5.56 3.87
C LEU A 74 17.99 -6.82 4.34
N ARG A 75 17.26 -7.85 4.78
CA ARG A 75 17.84 -9.13 5.21
C ARG A 75 18.67 -9.77 4.09
N LEU A 76 18.13 -9.84 2.87
CA LEU A 76 18.83 -10.37 1.71
C LEU A 76 20.06 -9.53 1.34
N SER A 77 19.94 -8.20 1.39
CA SER A 77 21.04 -7.28 1.07
C SER A 77 22.19 -7.33 2.10
N LEU A 78 21.87 -7.63 3.36
CA LEU A 78 22.84 -7.66 4.45
C LEU A 78 23.41 -9.06 4.71
N GLY A 79 22.82 -10.12 4.15
CA GLY A 79 23.36 -11.48 4.15
C GLY A 79 23.22 -12.23 5.48
N TRP A 80 22.12 -12.01 6.22
CA TRP A 80 21.81 -12.65 7.52
C TRP A 80 20.78 -13.79 7.40
#